data_AF-A0A835KN82-F1
#
_entry.id   AF-A0A835KN82-F1
#
_cell.length_a   1.000
_cell.length_b   1.000
_cell.length_c   1.000
_cell.angle_alpha   90.00
_cell.angle_beta   90.00
_cell.angle_gamma   90.00
#
_symmetry.space_group_name_H-M   'P 1'
#
loop_
_entity.id
_entity.type
_entity.pdbx_description
1 polymer ?
#
loop_
_entity_poly.entity_id
_entity_poly.type
_entity_poly.pdbx_seq_one_letter_code
_entity_poly.pdbx_strand_id
1 'polypeptide(L)'
;MPRLLRPKILHTALPPFFFLPALYRSIHQTGRTQPQPIRISAQIEEGPAAILKLEFRPRRAHLPSRSDPGFGATFASDSSSRMVMPISSGGDHAAETESSESLLPKNHGGDGAGAGDDGGDDFHGASFSGAVFNLSTTIVGAGIMALPATMKVLGLVPGLVLIVLAALLTDASIELLVRFSRAAGAKSYGRAMGDAFGPIGRGFLQFCVVINNVGVMVVYMIIIGDVLSGTSSSGVHHHGVLEGWFGPNPWNGRFAILTITTLCVFAPLACFKRVDSLRFTSAASVALAVVFVVLTAGIAIFKLARGQIPMPQLFPDVHDWPSIWRLFTAAPVLVTAYICHYNVHPIYNELKDSLQIRPIVRTSLLLCSAVYITTSFFGFLLFGDSTLDDVLANFDSNLGIPYSSFFNDAVRVSYVLHLMLVFPIVFHALRLNMDGLLFPSARPLSGDNRRLAVVTAALLAVIFLAANFVPNIWDAFQFTGATASVCVAYIFPAGITLRDRHGIARKRDRSLAVFMIVLAVVANAVAVYSDAFS
;
A
#
# COMPACT_ATOMS: atom_id res chain seq x y z
N MET A 1 -16.03 16.85 38.96
CA MET A 1 -15.16 15.66 38.77
C MET A 1 -14.51 15.76 37.40
N PRO A 2 -13.18 15.65 37.31
CA PRO A 2 -12.45 16.18 36.16
C PRO A 2 -12.54 15.24 34.95
N ARG A 3 -12.79 15.84 33.79
CA ARG A 3 -12.66 15.23 32.46
C ARG A 3 -11.20 14.81 32.28
N LEU A 4 -10.93 13.51 32.33
CA LEU A 4 -9.67 12.93 31.85
C LEU A 4 -9.50 13.34 30.39
N LEU A 5 -8.50 14.19 30.12
CA LEU A 5 -8.07 14.53 28.79
C LEU A 5 -7.77 13.23 28.03
N ARG A 6 -8.49 12.97 26.93
CA ARG A 6 -7.97 12.11 25.87
C ARG A 6 -6.58 12.65 25.50
N PRO A 7 -5.52 11.83 25.49
CA PRO A 7 -4.23 12.30 25.00
C PRO A 7 -4.41 12.64 23.52
N LYS A 8 -4.42 13.95 23.22
CA LYS A 8 -4.34 14.48 21.88
C LYS A 8 -3.06 13.96 21.24
N ILE A 9 -3.19 12.99 20.33
CA ILE A 9 -2.18 12.62 19.35
C ILE A 9 -2.13 13.79 18.34
N LEU A 10 -1.60 14.95 18.74
CA LEU A 10 -1.68 16.19 17.95
C LEU A 10 -0.35 16.94 17.84
N HIS A 11 0.79 16.24 17.98
CA HIS A 11 2.10 16.87 17.73
C HIS A 11 3.01 16.14 16.73
N THR A 12 2.52 15.10 16.05
CA THR A 12 3.33 14.33 15.07
C THR A 12 2.59 13.93 13.79
N ALA A 13 1.38 14.46 13.54
CA ALA A 13 0.82 14.42 12.20
C ALA A 13 1.52 15.50 11.36
N LEU A 14 2.54 15.11 10.58
CA LEU A 14 3.04 15.94 9.49
C LEU A 14 1.97 15.88 8.38
N PRO A 15 1.15 16.93 8.18
CA PRO A 15 0.20 16.90 7.10
C PRO A 15 0.93 16.82 5.75
N PRO A 16 0.30 16.28 4.69
CA PRO A 16 0.82 16.34 3.32
C PRO A 16 1.07 17.78 2.81
N PHE A 17 0.55 18.79 3.52
CA PHE A 17 0.68 20.21 3.21
C PHE A 17 2.12 20.76 3.21
N PHE A 18 3.04 20.20 4.00
CA PHE A 18 4.42 20.71 4.04
C PHE A 18 5.22 20.45 2.75
N PHE A 19 4.77 19.52 1.89
CA PHE A 19 5.54 19.07 0.73
C PHE A 19 4.92 19.41 -0.62
N LEU A 20 3.66 19.87 -0.66
CA LEU A 20 3.09 20.48 -1.86
C LEU A 20 3.95 21.63 -2.41
N PRO A 21 4.57 22.52 -1.60
CA PRO A 21 5.46 23.56 -2.12
C PRO A 21 6.74 23.01 -2.75
N ALA A 22 7.26 21.87 -2.29
CA ALA A 22 8.42 21.20 -2.88
C ALA A 22 8.06 20.48 -4.19
N LEU A 23 6.89 19.82 -4.24
CA LEU A 23 6.34 19.23 -5.45
C LEU A 23 6.01 20.32 -6.49
N TYR A 24 5.38 21.41 -6.06
CA TYR A 24 5.06 22.58 -6.88
C TYR A 24 6.31 23.30 -7.38
N ARG A 25 7.31 23.56 -6.52
CA ARG A 25 8.60 24.14 -6.95
C ARG A 25 9.33 23.23 -7.95
N SER A 26 9.30 21.91 -7.75
CA SER A 26 9.91 20.96 -8.68
C SER A 26 9.21 20.92 -10.04
N ILE A 27 7.87 20.96 -10.04
CA ILE A 27 7.04 21.05 -11.26
C ILE A 27 7.27 22.39 -11.98
N HIS A 28 7.39 23.50 -11.25
CA HIS A 28 7.50 24.84 -11.84
C HIS A 28 8.94 25.23 -12.26
N GLN A 29 9.97 24.65 -11.64
CA GLN A 29 11.38 24.91 -12.02
C GLN A 29 11.82 24.22 -13.31
N THR A 30 11.03 23.28 -13.85
CA THR A 30 11.38 22.53 -15.08
C THR A 30 10.67 23.01 -16.34
N GLY A 31 9.83 24.06 -16.24
CA GLY A 31 9.26 24.76 -17.39
C GLY A 31 10.23 25.69 -18.14
N ARG A 32 11.49 25.80 -17.71
CA ARG A 32 12.54 26.54 -18.41
C ARG A 32 13.77 25.64 -18.63
N THR A 33 13.96 25.27 -19.89
CA THR A 33 15.21 24.93 -20.60
C THR A 33 16.40 24.39 -19.79
N GLN A 34 16.88 23.21 -20.20
CA GLN A 34 18.12 22.49 -19.81
C GLN A 34 19.24 23.34 -19.17
N PRO A 35 19.92 22.86 -18.11
CA PRO A 35 21.19 23.44 -17.70
C PRO A 35 22.33 22.83 -18.53
N GLN A 36 23.01 23.66 -19.32
CA GLN A 36 24.36 23.35 -19.84
C GLN A 36 25.40 23.52 -18.71
N PRO A 37 26.46 22.70 -18.66
CA PRO A 37 27.49 22.86 -17.63
C PRO A 37 28.39 24.07 -17.93
N ILE A 38 28.41 25.05 -17.02
CA ILE A 38 29.35 26.18 -17.02
C ILE A 38 30.63 25.73 -16.31
N ARG A 39 31.80 25.90 -16.94
CA ARG A 39 33.10 25.65 -16.30
C ARG A 39 33.58 26.94 -15.64
N ILE A 40 33.74 26.93 -14.31
CA ILE A 40 34.30 28.04 -13.53
C ILE A 40 35.78 27.76 -13.31
N SER A 41 36.65 28.70 -13.68
CA SER A 41 38.07 28.66 -13.31
C SER A 41 38.40 29.92 -12.51
N ALA A 42 38.87 29.72 -11.27
CA ALA A 42 39.37 30.79 -10.42
C ALA A 42 40.90 30.90 -10.59
N GLN A 43 41.41 32.11 -10.80
CA GLN A 43 42.83 32.44 -10.69
C GLN A 43 42.96 33.44 -9.53
N ILE A 44 43.89 33.14 -8.62
CA ILE A 44 44.25 34.01 -7.50
C ILE A 44 45.53 34.73 -7.90
N GLU A 45 45.49 36.05 -7.95
CA GLU A 45 46.68 36.88 -8.19
C GLU A 45 47.15 37.45 -6.84
N GLU A 46 48.39 37.16 -6.44
CA GLU A 46 48.92 37.61 -5.15
C GLU A 46 49.38 39.07 -5.22
N GLY A 47 48.74 39.91 -4.42
CA GLY A 47 49.07 41.32 -4.20
C GLY A 47 48.33 41.86 -2.96
N PRO A 48 48.72 43.02 -2.41
CA PRO A 48 48.37 43.44 -1.05
C PRO A 48 46.88 43.83 -0.84
N ALA A 49 46.04 43.71 -1.86
CA ALA A 49 44.58 43.76 -1.77
C ALA A 49 43.98 42.71 -2.72
N ALA A 50 43.73 41.50 -2.20
CA ALA A 50 43.17 40.40 -2.98
C ALA A 50 41.72 40.68 -3.39
N ILE A 51 41.44 40.68 -4.71
CA ILE A 51 40.09 40.79 -5.27
C ILE A 51 39.84 39.56 -6.15
N LEU A 52 38.80 38.78 -5.83
CA LEU A 52 38.38 37.60 -6.59
C LEU A 52 37.64 38.05 -7.87
N LYS A 53 38.27 37.89 -9.05
CA LYS A 53 37.61 38.10 -10.35
C LYS A 53 37.04 36.78 -10.89
N LEU A 54 35.73 36.72 -11.08
CA LEU A 54 35.04 35.62 -11.76
C LEU A 54 34.75 36.02 -13.21
N GLU A 55 35.34 35.32 -14.17
CA GLU A 55 35.11 35.55 -15.61
C GLU A 55 34.24 34.44 -16.21
N PHE A 56 33.15 34.81 -16.88
CA PHE A 56 32.20 33.89 -17.50
C PHE A 56 32.37 33.90 -19.02
N ARG A 57 32.82 32.79 -19.63
CA ARG A 57 32.85 32.62 -21.09
C ARG A 57 31.93 31.49 -21.57
N PRO A 58 31.04 31.72 -22.55
CA PRO A 58 30.30 30.65 -23.22
C PRO A 58 31.22 29.87 -24.18
N ARG A 59 31.08 28.54 -24.20
CA ARG A 59 31.86 27.65 -25.07
C ARG A 59 31.34 27.76 -26.51
N ARG A 60 32.12 28.32 -27.44
CA ARG A 60 31.82 28.27 -28.89
C ARG A 60 31.95 26.82 -29.39
N ALA A 61 30.94 26.35 -30.13
CA ALA A 61 30.99 25.09 -30.85
C ALA A 61 31.96 25.20 -32.04
N HIS A 62 32.97 24.33 -32.10
CA HIS A 62 33.78 24.12 -33.29
C HIS A 62 33.07 23.13 -34.21
N LEU A 63 32.58 23.60 -35.35
CA LEU A 63 32.33 22.77 -36.53
C LEU A 63 33.65 22.65 -37.32
N PRO A 64 34.07 21.46 -37.77
CA PRO A 64 35.10 21.35 -38.78
C PRO A 64 34.48 21.39 -40.19
N SER A 65 35.03 22.27 -41.01
CA SER A 65 34.79 22.41 -42.45
C SER A 65 35.51 21.33 -43.27
N ARG A 66 34.94 21.05 -44.43
CA ARG A 66 35.26 20.03 -45.45
C ARG A 66 36.48 20.39 -46.32
N SER A 67 37.28 19.40 -46.72
CA SER A 67 38.00 19.34 -48.02
C SER A 67 38.64 17.97 -48.29
N ASP A 68 38.16 17.30 -49.34
CA ASP A 68 38.72 16.14 -50.10
C ASP A 68 40.07 16.52 -50.80
N PRO A 69 40.86 15.63 -51.49
CA PRO A 69 40.43 14.41 -52.22
C PRO A 69 41.38 13.19 -52.35
N GLY A 70 40.77 12.04 -52.69
CA GLY A 70 41.20 11.14 -53.77
C GLY A 70 42.35 10.13 -53.54
N PHE A 71 42.05 8.83 -53.53
CA PHE A 71 42.67 7.81 -54.41
C PHE A 71 41.94 6.45 -54.24
N GLY A 72 41.67 5.76 -55.34
CA GLY A 72 41.11 4.40 -55.34
C GLY A 72 42.20 3.34 -55.42
N ALA A 73 41.92 2.14 -54.91
CA ALA A 73 42.34 0.86 -55.48
C ALA A 73 41.79 -0.31 -54.65
N THR A 74 41.19 -1.25 -55.37
CA THR A 74 40.86 -2.64 -55.06
C THR A 74 42.09 -3.44 -54.60
N PHE A 75 41.96 -4.35 -53.63
CA PHE A 75 42.56 -5.70 -53.67
C PHE A 75 42.02 -6.61 -52.55
N ALA A 76 41.88 -7.89 -52.88
CA ALA A 76 41.32 -8.97 -52.08
C ALA A 76 42.37 -9.71 -51.23
N SER A 77 41.86 -10.54 -50.32
CA SER A 77 42.51 -11.71 -49.68
C SER A 77 43.65 -11.42 -48.69
N ASP A 78 43.50 -11.81 -47.42
CA ASP A 78 43.82 -13.16 -46.96
C ASP A 78 43.77 -13.23 -45.41
N SER A 79 43.51 -14.45 -44.96
CA SER A 79 43.64 -15.02 -43.62
C SER A 79 44.89 -14.56 -42.85
N SER A 80 44.72 -14.08 -41.61
CA SER A 80 45.71 -14.33 -40.56
C SER A 80 45.10 -14.14 -39.16
N SER A 81 45.00 -15.27 -38.44
CA SER A 81 44.78 -15.34 -37.01
C SER A 81 45.82 -14.51 -36.26
N ARG A 82 45.37 -13.46 -35.57
CA ARG A 82 46.15 -12.81 -34.50
C ARG A 82 45.28 -12.64 -33.26
N MET A 83 45.63 -13.45 -32.26
CA MET A 83 45.29 -13.28 -30.86
C MET A 83 45.78 -11.90 -30.41
N VAL A 84 44.85 -10.98 -30.17
CA VAL A 84 45.10 -9.67 -29.58
C VAL A 84 44.13 -9.51 -28.42
N MET A 85 44.65 -9.55 -27.20
CA MET A 85 43.96 -8.99 -26.04
C MET A 85 44.02 -7.46 -26.12
N PRO A 86 42.92 -6.75 -25.86
CA PRO A 86 43.01 -5.41 -25.30
C PRO A 86 42.26 -5.33 -23.96
N ILE A 87 43.06 -5.14 -22.91
CA ILE A 87 42.98 -4.03 -21.95
C ILE A 87 41.55 -3.59 -21.57
N SER A 88 41.19 -3.99 -20.35
CA SER A 88 40.11 -3.41 -19.54
C SER A 88 40.18 -1.88 -19.53
N SER A 89 39.20 -1.24 -20.17
CA SER A 89 38.90 0.18 -19.97
C SER A 89 37.85 0.28 -18.87
N GLY A 90 38.30 0.72 -17.69
CA GLY A 90 37.43 1.11 -16.58
C GLY A 90 36.46 2.21 -17.01
N GLY A 91 35.18 1.92 -16.84
CA GLY A 91 34.09 2.86 -16.94
C GLY A 91 33.11 2.53 -15.83
N ASP A 92 33.30 3.15 -14.66
CA ASP A 92 32.41 3.04 -13.50
C ASP A 92 31.07 3.71 -13.81
N HIS A 93 30.18 2.95 -14.43
CA HIS A 93 28.76 3.10 -14.21
C HIS A 93 28.33 1.94 -13.32
N ALA A 94 28.35 2.17 -12.01
CA ALA A 94 27.73 1.31 -11.02
C ALA A 94 26.21 1.25 -11.32
N ALA A 95 25.82 0.30 -12.17
CA ALA A 95 24.44 -0.11 -12.30
C ALA A 95 24.04 -0.78 -10.98
N GLU A 96 23.38 -0.03 -10.11
CA GLU A 96 22.69 -0.57 -8.93
C GLU A 96 21.67 -1.63 -9.37
N THR A 97 22.15 -2.86 -9.39
CA THR A 97 21.35 -4.06 -9.64
C THR A 97 20.81 -4.52 -8.30
N GLU A 98 19.83 -3.78 -7.77
CA GLU A 98 18.99 -4.30 -6.69
C GLU A 98 18.15 -5.46 -7.25
N SER A 99 18.39 -6.65 -6.71
CA SER A 99 17.55 -7.82 -6.95
C SER A 99 16.12 -7.51 -6.50
N SER A 100 15.19 -7.46 -7.45
CA SER A 100 13.76 -7.50 -7.14
C SER A 100 13.48 -8.85 -6.50
N GLU A 101 13.35 -8.90 -5.17
CA GLU A 101 12.92 -10.12 -4.47
C GLU A 101 11.50 -10.45 -4.94
N SER A 102 11.40 -11.47 -5.78
CA SER A 102 10.14 -12.11 -6.11
C SER A 102 9.65 -12.88 -4.87
N LEU A 103 8.36 -12.80 -4.56
CA LEU A 103 7.72 -13.56 -3.48
C LEU A 103 7.85 -15.08 -3.67
N LEU A 104 8.20 -15.52 -4.88
CA LEU A 104 8.48 -16.89 -5.23
C LEU A 104 9.91 -17.06 -5.80
N PRO A 105 10.58 -18.20 -5.61
CA PRO A 105 11.97 -18.38 -6.04
C PRO A 105 12.19 -18.24 -7.56
N LYS A 106 13.35 -17.71 -7.93
CA LYS A 106 13.96 -17.91 -9.25
C LYS A 106 15.24 -18.71 -9.03
N ASN A 107 15.28 -19.94 -9.51
CA ASN A 107 16.55 -20.66 -9.61
C ASN A 107 17.37 -20.02 -10.74
N HIS A 108 18.50 -19.42 -10.39
CA HIS A 108 19.57 -19.18 -11.36
C HIS A 108 20.40 -20.45 -11.45
N GLY A 109 20.01 -21.36 -12.35
CA GLY A 109 20.86 -22.44 -12.82
C GLY A 109 21.72 -21.91 -13.96
N GLY A 110 23.05 -21.92 -13.76
CA GLY A 110 24.02 -21.56 -14.79
C GLY A 110 24.07 -22.58 -15.92
N ASP A 111 24.52 -22.09 -17.08
CA ASP A 111 24.74 -22.87 -18.30
C ASP A 111 25.61 -24.10 -18.02
N GLY A 112 25.03 -25.29 -18.24
CA GLY A 112 25.72 -26.56 -18.19
C GLY A 112 24.95 -27.58 -19.02
N ALA A 113 25.39 -27.78 -20.25
CA ALA A 113 24.88 -28.81 -21.13
C ALA A 113 25.12 -30.21 -20.51
N GLY A 114 24.05 -30.96 -20.29
CA GLY A 114 24.12 -32.35 -19.83
C GLY A 114 22.73 -32.98 -19.87
N ALA A 115 22.53 -33.91 -20.80
CA ALA A 115 21.31 -34.69 -20.92
C ALA A 115 21.12 -35.58 -19.69
N GLY A 116 19.93 -35.51 -19.09
CA GLY A 116 19.50 -36.36 -17.98
C GLY A 116 18.06 -36.03 -17.63
N ASP A 117 17.16 -36.93 -18.01
CA ASP A 117 15.76 -37.00 -17.59
C ASP A 117 15.73 -37.24 -16.06
N ASP A 118 15.44 -36.19 -15.29
CA ASP A 118 14.97 -36.34 -13.91
C ASP A 118 14.15 -35.10 -13.52
N GLY A 119 12.97 -35.33 -12.95
CA GLY A 119 11.89 -34.36 -12.76
C GLY A 119 12.23 -33.23 -11.78
N GLY A 120 12.90 -32.19 -12.27
CA GLY A 120 13.02 -30.91 -11.58
C GLY A 120 11.78 -30.05 -11.81
N ASP A 121 11.11 -29.64 -10.73
CA ASP A 121 10.07 -28.62 -10.76
C ASP A 121 10.63 -27.31 -11.34
N ASP A 122 10.47 -27.12 -12.66
CA ASP A 122 10.70 -25.85 -13.33
C ASP A 122 9.80 -24.80 -12.69
N PHE A 123 10.42 -23.80 -12.06
CA PHE A 123 9.71 -22.80 -11.28
C PHE A 123 8.85 -21.90 -12.18
N HIS A 124 7.62 -22.36 -12.40
CA HIS A 124 6.59 -21.67 -13.12
C HIS A 124 6.11 -20.46 -12.30
N GLY A 125 6.35 -19.24 -12.80
CA GLY A 125 5.91 -17.98 -12.17
C GLY A 125 4.43 -17.95 -11.73
N ALA A 126 4.03 -16.94 -10.97
CA ALA A 126 2.69 -16.84 -10.41
C ALA A 126 1.60 -16.96 -11.49
N SER A 127 0.60 -17.80 -11.23
CA SER A 127 -0.56 -17.95 -12.11
C SER A 127 -1.51 -16.75 -12.00
N PHE A 128 -2.33 -16.53 -13.02
CA PHE A 128 -3.36 -15.48 -13.02
C PHE A 128 -4.23 -15.51 -11.76
N SER A 129 -4.76 -16.69 -11.41
CA SER A 129 -5.61 -16.90 -10.24
C SER A 129 -4.85 -16.65 -8.92
N GLY A 130 -3.61 -17.13 -8.80
CA GLY A 130 -2.78 -16.89 -7.62
C GLY A 130 -2.49 -15.39 -7.40
N ALA A 131 -2.22 -14.66 -8.48
CA ALA A 131 -2.01 -13.21 -8.44
C ALA A 131 -3.28 -12.44 -8.08
N VAL A 132 -4.45 -12.86 -8.61
CA VAL A 132 -5.75 -12.28 -8.24
C VAL A 132 -6.03 -12.49 -6.75
N PHE A 133 -5.83 -13.71 -6.23
CA PHE A 133 -6.06 -13.97 -4.80
C PHE A 133 -5.08 -13.20 -3.90
N ASN A 134 -3.79 -13.11 -4.26
CA ASN A 134 -2.81 -12.35 -3.48
C ASN A 134 -3.17 -10.85 -3.43
N LEU A 135 -3.46 -10.24 -4.58
CA LEU A 135 -3.86 -8.83 -4.64
C LEU A 135 -5.19 -8.60 -3.89
N SER A 136 -6.17 -9.48 -4.09
CA SER A 136 -7.46 -9.40 -3.40
C SER A 136 -7.34 -9.55 -1.88
N THR A 137 -6.44 -10.42 -1.41
CA THR A 137 -6.18 -10.59 0.03
C THR A 137 -5.64 -9.31 0.66
N THR A 138 -4.80 -8.57 -0.09
CA THR A 138 -4.27 -7.27 0.35
C THR A 138 -5.37 -6.22 0.41
N ILE A 139 -6.25 -6.16 -0.60
CA ILE A 139 -7.36 -5.21 -0.65
C ILE A 139 -8.36 -5.52 0.46
N VAL A 140 -8.97 -6.72 0.47
CA VAL A 140 -10.04 -7.09 1.43
C VAL A 140 -9.64 -6.77 2.86
N GLY A 141 -8.46 -7.26 3.28
CA GLY A 141 -7.69 -6.82 4.44
C GLY A 141 -8.52 -6.26 5.59
N ALA A 142 -8.13 -5.08 6.10
CA ALA A 142 -8.76 -4.47 7.29
C ALA A 142 -9.99 -3.65 6.91
N GLY A 143 -10.00 -3.13 5.66
CA GLY A 143 -10.92 -2.08 5.24
C GLY A 143 -12.38 -2.50 5.35
N ILE A 144 -12.68 -3.78 5.12
CA ILE A 144 -14.03 -4.33 5.12
C ILE A 144 -14.81 -4.12 6.43
N MET A 145 -14.14 -4.03 7.59
CA MET A 145 -14.82 -3.90 8.90
C MET A 145 -15.39 -2.51 9.16
N ALA A 146 -14.73 -1.48 8.64
CA ALA A 146 -15.16 -0.10 8.81
C ALA A 146 -16.19 0.34 7.75
N LEU A 147 -16.37 -0.42 6.67
CA LEU A 147 -17.29 -0.01 5.58
C LEU A 147 -18.76 0.08 6.02
N PRO A 148 -19.33 -0.84 6.83
CA PRO A 148 -20.68 -0.64 7.37
C PRO A 148 -20.79 0.66 8.18
N ALA A 149 -19.78 1.01 8.97
CA ALA A 149 -19.74 2.28 9.70
C ALA A 149 -19.66 3.49 8.76
N THR A 150 -18.99 3.38 7.60
CA THR A 150 -19.05 4.44 6.58
C THR A 150 -20.47 4.64 6.03
N MET A 151 -21.29 3.59 5.92
CA MET A 151 -22.70 3.72 5.51
C MET A 151 -23.53 4.46 6.56
N LYS A 152 -23.23 4.29 7.85
CA LYS A 152 -23.86 5.06 8.93
C LYS A 152 -23.58 6.57 8.83
N VAL A 153 -22.38 6.94 8.39
CA VAL A 153 -22.02 8.36 8.21
C VAL A 153 -22.58 8.92 6.89
N LEU A 154 -22.44 8.17 5.80
CA LEU A 154 -22.74 8.65 4.45
C LEU A 154 -24.21 8.44 4.05
N GLY A 155 -24.92 7.50 4.66
CA GLY A 155 -26.14 6.91 4.11
C GLY A 155 -25.84 5.81 3.11
N LEU A 156 -26.78 4.86 2.97
CA LEU A 156 -26.59 3.66 2.18
C LEU A 156 -26.31 3.92 0.70
N VAL A 157 -27.12 4.78 0.05
CA VAL A 157 -27.00 5.03 -1.39
C VAL A 157 -25.68 5.72 -1.76
N PRO A 158 -25.33 6.89 -1.21
CA PRO A 158 -24.08 7.56 -1.55
C PRO A 158 -22.84 6.78 -1.07
N GLY A 159 -22.93 6.04 0.04
CA GLY A 159 -21.84 5.18 0.51
C GLY A 159 -21.52 4.08 -0.50
N LEU A 160 -22.54 3.37 -1.01
CA LEU A 160 -22.34 2.35 -2.05
C LEU A 160 -21.79 2.94 -3.36
N VAL A 161 -22.27 4.12 -3.76
CA VAL A 161 -21.73 4.85 -4.93
C VAL A 161 -20.26 5.19 -4.72
N LEU A 162 -19.89 5.65 -3.52
CA LEU A 162 -18.50 6.00 -3.20
C LEU A 162 -17.56 4.78 -3.19
N ILE A 163 -18.03 3.59 -2.79
CA ILE A 163 -17.25 2.35 -2.92
C ILE A 163 -16.91 2.09 -4.39
N VAL A 164 -17.90 2.19 -5.28
CA VAL A 164 -17.68 2.00 -6.74
C VAL A 164 -16.73 3.05 -7.30
N LEU A 165 -16.92 4.33 -6.93
CA LEU A 165 -16.04 5.41 -7.37
C LEU A 165 -14.60 5.23 -6.88
N ALA A 166 -14.41 4.81 -5.62
CA ALA A 166 -13.09 4.52 -5.07
C ALA A 166 -12.39 3.37 -5.81
N ALA A 167 -13.12 2.31 -6.18
CA ALA A 167 -12.61 1.22 -6.99
C ALA A 167 -12.16 1.69 -8.38
N LEU A 168 -12.96 2.54 -9.05
CA LEU A 168 -12.64 3.09 -10.37
C LEU A 168 -11.42 4.02 -10.33
N LEU A 169 -11.31 4.87 -9.30
CA LEU A 169 -10.14 5.72 -9.08
C LEU A 169 -8.88 4.89 -8.80
N THR A 170 -9.03 3.80 -8.07
CA THR A 170 -7.93 2.87 -7.78
C THR A 170 -7.46 2.15 -9.05
N ASP A 171 -8.37 1.66 -9.91
CA ASP A 171 -8.01 1.08 -11.21
C ASP A 171 -7.25 2.09 -12.08
N ALA A 172 -7.78 3.31 -12.19
CA ALA A 172 -7.15 4.37 -12.98
C ALA A 172 -5.75 4.73 -12.46
N SER A 173 -5.60 4.82 -11.13
CA SER A 173 -4.32 5.11 -10.49
C SER A 173 -3.29 4.00 -10.71
N ILE A 174 -3.68 2.73 -10.55
CA ILE A 174 -2.80 1.58 -10.81
C ILE A 174 -2.44 1.50 -12.29
N GLU A 175 -3.38 1.78 -13.20
CA GLU A 175 -3.09 1.81 -14.64
C GLU A 175 -2.01 2.85 -14.97
N LEU A 176 -2.12 4.05 -14.40
CA LEU A 176 -1.09 5.08 -14.52
C LEU A 176 0.23 4.58 -13.94
N LEU A 177 0.23 4.10 -12.70
CA LEU A 177 1.44 3.63 -12.04
C LEU A 177 2.17 2.55 -12.87
N VAL A 178 1.48 1.52 -13.34
CA VAL A 178 2.07 0.43 -14.12
C VAL A 178 2.57 0.93 -15.47
N ARG A 179 1.80 1.77 -16.18
CA ARG A 179 2.16 2.27 -17.51
C ARG A 179 3.42 3.14 -17.46
N PHE A 180 3.51 4.05 -16.49
CA PHE A 180 4.69 4.90 -16.33
C PHE A 180 5.89 4.14 -15.76
N SER A 181 5.67 3.16 -14.90
CA SER A 181 6.75 2.28 -14.42
C SER A 181 7.37 1.47 -15.55
N ARG A 182 6.56 0.95 -16.47
CA ARG A 182 7.04 0.23 -17.67
C ARG A 182 7.88 1.13 -18.58
N ALA A 183 7.46 2.37 -18.80
CA ALA A 183 8.22 3.33 -19.61
C ALA A 183 9.57 3.69 -18.99
N ALA A 184 9.63 3.76 -17.65
CA ALA A 184 10.87 4.00 -16.91
C ALA A 184 11.74 2.75 -16.72
N GLY A 185 11.32 1.57 -17.16
CA GLY A 185 11.99 0.30 -16.85
C GLY A 185 12.04 -0.01 -15.35
N ALA A 186 11.17 0.61 -14.54
CA ALA A 186 11.15 0.50 -13.10
C ALA A 186 10.42 -0.78 -12.66
N LYS A 187 11.13 -1.66 -11.94
CA LYS A 187 10.60 -2.92 -11.40
C LYS A 187 9.98 -2.78 -10.00
N SER A 188 10.03 -1.60 -9.39
CA SER A 188 9.40 -1.35 -8.10
C SER A 188 8.78 0.03 -8.07
N TYR A 189 7.80 0.22 -7.19
CA TYR A 189 7.19 1.52 -6.98
C TYR A 189 8.24 2.55 -6.52
N GLY A 190 9.12 2.14 -5.60
CA GLY A 190 10.29 2.92 -5.16
C GLY A 190 11.13 3.46 -6.32
N ARG A 191 11.46 2.59 -7.30
CA ARG A 191 12.25 2.97 -8.48
C ARG A 191 11.47 3.87 -9.45
N ALA A 192 10.16 3.63 -9.63
CA ALA A 192 9.33 4.49 -10.48
C ALA A 192 9.26 5.93 -9.93
N MET A 193 9.15 6.07 -8.60
CA MET A 193 9.21 7.37 -7.94
C MET A 193 10.62 7.97 -7.98
N GLY A 194 11.66 7.14 -7.82
CA GLY A 194 13.06 7.53 -7.93
C GLY A 194 13.43 8.06 -9.31
N ASP A 195 12.90 7.47 -10.38
CA ASP A 195 13.11 7.97 -11.73
C ASP A 195 12.46 9.35 -11.96
N ALA A 196 11.24 9.54 -11.45
CA ALA A 196 10.49 10.79 -11.62
C ALA A 196 11.01 11.95 -10.74
N PHE A 197 11.34 11.67 -9.48
CA PHE A 197 11.62 12.67 -8.43
C PHE A 197 12.98 12.50 -7.74
N GLY A 198 13.82 11.58 -8.19
CA GLY A 198 15.13 11.32 -7.61
C GLY A 198 15.09 10.55 -6.28
N PRO A 199 16.23 10.43 -5.58
CA PRO A 199 16.35 9.62 -4.36
C PRO A 199 15.44 10.12 -3.22
N ILE A 200 15.19 11.42 -3.14
CA ILE A 200 14.30 12.03 -2.15
C ILE A 200 12.87 11.52 -2.34
N GLY A 201 12.39 11.48 -3.59
CA GLY A 201 11.06 10.95 -3.91
C GLY A 201 10.93 9.47 -3.59
N ARG A 202 11.96 8.67 -3.89
CA ARG A 202 12.02 7.23 -3.53
C ARG A 202 11.89 7.04 -2.01
N GLY A 203 12.70 7.74 -1.22
CA GLY A 203 12.67 7.65 0.24
C GLY A 203 11.33 8.09 0.83
N PHE A 204 10.75 9.16 0.29
CA PHE A 204 9.43 9.65 0.74
C PHE A 204 8.31 8.64 0.47
N LEU A 205 8.29 8.03 -0.71
CA LEU A 205 7.35 6.95 -1.02
C LEU A 205 7.50 5.77 -0.06
N GLN A 206 8.74 5.31 0.17
CA GLN A 206 9.01 4.19 1.09
C GLN A 206 8.54 4.51 2.51
N PHE A 207 8.78 5.73 2.99
CA PHE A 207 8.29 6.21 4.28
C PHE A 207 6.76 6.17 4.38
N CYS A 208 6.04 6.66 3.36
CA CYS A 208 4.58 6.57 3.33
C CYS A 208 4.09 5.12 3.31
N VAL A 209 4.70 4.23 2.52
CA VAL A 209 4.33 2.81 2.50
C VAL A 209 4.56 2.16 3.87
N VAL A 210 5.65 2.49 4.54
CA VAL A 210 5.93 2.01 5.91
C VAL A 210 4.86 2.47 6.89
N ILE A 211 4.52 3.77 6.93
CA ILE A 211 3.47 4.29 7.83
C ILE A 211 2.13 3.61 7.54
N ASN A 212 1.75 3.51 6.27
CA ASN A 212 0.52 2.86 5.86
C ASN A 212 0.45 1.41 6.37
N ASN A 213 1.51 0.63 6.10
CA ASN A 213 1.50 -0.79 6.42
C ASN A 213 1.61 -1.03 7.93
N VAL A 214 2.37 -0.23 8.68
CA VAL A 214 2.34 -0.27 10.16
C VAL A 214 0.93 0.00 10.67
N GLY A 215 0.27 1.03 10.14
CA GLY A 215 -1.10 1.37 10.51
C GLY A 215 -2.10 0.23 10.27
N VAL A 216 -2.08 -0.38 9.08
CA VAL A 216 -2.95 -1.53 8.77
C VAL A 216 -2.63 -2.73 9.69
N MET A 217 -1.36 -3.00 10.01
CA MET A 217 -0.99 -4.07 10.94
C MET A 217 -1.46 -3.79 12.38
N VAL A 218 -1.43 -2.52 12.81
CA VAL A 218 -2.00 -2.11 14.10
C VAL A 218 -3.50 -2.35 14.11
N VAL A 219 -4.22 -1.99 13.05
CA VAL A 219 -5.65 -2.27 12.93
C VAL A 219 -5.94 -3.78 12.99
N TYR A 220 -5.16 -4.62 12.32
CA TYR A 220 -5.30 -6.07 12.43
C TYR A 220 -5.18 -6.58 13.86
N MET A 221 -4.18 -6.09 14.61
CA MET A 221 -4.06 -6.44 16.02
C MET A 221 -5.28 -5.99 16.82
N ILE A 222 -5.75 -4.75 16.63
CA ILE A 222 -6.89 -4.22 17.38
C ILE A 222 -8.15 -5.06 17.10
N ILE A 223 -8.47 -5.36 15.84
CA ILE A 223 -9.66 -6.17 15.49
C ILE A 223 -9.55 -7.56 16.13
N ILE A 224 -8.40 -8.23 16.01
CA ILE A 224 -8.21 -9.56 16.59
C ILE A 224 -8.31 -9.52 18.12
N GLY A 225 -7.74 -8.50 18.75
CA GLY A 225 -7.87 -8.23 20.17
C GLY A 225 -9.33 -8.06 20.56
N ASP A 226 -10.04 -7.11 19.95
CA ASP A 226 -11.43 -6.77 20.27
C ASP A 226 -12.39 -7.94 20.03
N VAL A 227 -12.18 -8.72 18.97
CA VAL A 227 -13.00 -9.92 18.70
C VAL A 227 -12.74 -11.03 19.72
N LEU A 228 -11.50 -11.29 20.10
CA LEU A 228 -11.18 -12.40 21.00
C LEU A 228 -11.37 -12.03 22.48
N SER A 229 -10.96 -10.83 22.90
CA SER A 229 -10.96 -10.34 24.29
C SER A 229 -12.18 -9.53 24.68
N GLY A 230 -12.95 -9.04 23.70
CA GLY A 230 -13.99 -8.05 23.92
C GLY A 230 -13.44 -6.62 23.91
N THR A 231 -14.35 -5.66 23.74
CA THR A 231 -14.03 -4.23 23.63
C THR A 231 -15.02 -3.38 24.42
N SER A 232 -14.54 -2.30 25.00
CA SER A 232 -15.37 -1.32 25.73
C SER A 232 -15.29 0.08 25.13
N SER A 233 -14.80 0.19 23.89
CA SER A 233 -14.50 1.46 23.22
C SER A 233 -15.74 2.35 23.00
N SER A 234 -16.92 1.75 22.85
CA SER A 234 -18.21 2.40 22.66
C SER A 234 -18.89 2.85 23.98
N GLY A 235 -18.25 2.63 25.13
CA GLY A 235 -18.84 2.90 26.46
C GLY A 235 -19.73 1.77 26.99
N VAL A 236 -20.05 0.77 26.15
CA VAL A 236 -20.66 -0.50 26.54
C VAL A 236 -19.62 -1.60 26.34
N HIS A 237 -19.56 -2.56 27.26
CA HIS A 237 -18.67 -3.70 27.14
C HIS A 237 -19.29 -4.75 26.22
N HIS A 238 -18.64 -4.97 25.08
CA HIS A 238 -18.97 -5.99 24.10
C HIS A 238 -18.08 -7.21 24.33
N HIS A 239 -18.69 -8.36 24.65
CA HIS A 239 -17.95 -9.55 25.06
C HIS A 239 -17.15 -10.18 23.93
N GLY A 240 -15.92 -10.61 24.24
CA GLY A 240 -15.06 -11.36 23.32
C GLY A 240 -15.57 -12.77 23.04
N VAL A 241 -15.10 -13.40 21.96
CA VAL A 241 -15.39 -14.83 21.71
C VAL A 241 -14.81 -15.71 22.83
N LEU A 242 -13.56 -15.45 23.25
CA LEU A 242 -12.92 -16.24 24.31
C LEU A 242 -13.53 -15.96 25.68
N GLU A 243 -13.92 -14.71 25.91
CA GLU A 243 -14.65 -14.33 27.13
C GLU A 243 -16.04 -15.00 27.19
N GLY A 244 -16.76 -15.05 26.07
CA GLY A 244 -18.05 -15.73 25.99
C GLY A 244 -17.95 -17.25 26.20
N TRP A 245 -16.89 -17.88 25.70
CA TRP A 245 -16.71 -19.33 25.81
C TRP A 245 -16.15 -19.79 27.16
N PHE A 246 -15.24 -19.02 27.75
CA PHE A 246 -14.48 -19.42 28.95
C PHE A 246 -14.72 -18.54 30.18
N GLY A 247 -15.54 -17.49 30.06
CA GLY A 247 -15.76 -16.49 31.10
C GLY A 247 -14.64 -15.45 31.22
N PRO A 248 -14.84 -14.44 32.10
CA PRO A 248 -13.86 -13.38 32.35
C PRO A 248 -12.69 -13.93 33.14
N ASN A 249 -11.58 -14.20 32.46
CA ASN A 249 -10.35 -14.66 33.07
C ASN A 249 -9.18 -13.72 32.71
N PRO A 250 -8.13 -13.62 33.54
CA PRO A 250 -6.99 -12.73 33.28
C PRO A 250 -6.21 -13.05 31.99
N TRP A 251 -6.22 -14.32 31.55
CA TRP A 251 -5.61 -14.74 30.27
C TRP A 251 -6.43 -14.33 29.04
N ASN A 252 -7.71 -14.00 29.23
CA ASN A 252 -8.61 -13.49 28.18
C ASN A 252 -8.61 -11.94 28.10
N GLY A 253 -7.78 -11.26 28.88
CA GLY A 253 -7.62 -9.82 28.76
C GLY A 253 -6.96 -9.42 27.44
N ARG A 254 -7.32 -8.24 26.90
CA ARG A 254 -6.78 -7.72 25.62
C ARG A 254 -5.26 -7.80 25.54
N PHE A 255 -4.54 -7.38 26.58
CA PHE A 255 -3.08 -7.44 26.61
C PHE A 255 -2.54 -8.88 26.52
N ALA A 256 -3.14 -9.82 27.25
CA ALA A 256 -2.73 -11.22 27.27
C ALA A 256 -2.97 -11.89 25.91
N ILE A 257 -4.17 -11.70 25.33
CA ILE A 257 -4.51 -12.23 24.00
C ILE A 257 -3.59 -11.66 22.93
N LEU A 258 -3.40 -10.33 22.89
CA LEU A 258 -2.50 -9.72 21.92
C LEU A 258 -1.06 -10.24 22.06
N THR A 259 -0.60 -10.48 23.30
CA THR A 259 0.73 -11.04 23.55
C THR A 259 0.82 -12.48 23.04
N ILE A 260 -0.16 -13.33 23.36
CA ILE A 260 -0.22 -14.72 22.92
C ILE A 260 -0.30 -14.79 21.40
N THR A 261 -1.19 -14.03 20.76
CA THR A 261 -1.32 -14.01 19.30
C THR A 261 -0.04 -13.49 18.64
N THR A 262 0.60 -12.47 19.20
CA THR A 262 1.87 -11.95 18.66
C THR A 262 2.99 -12.99 18.73
N LEU A 263 3.14 -13.68 19.85
CA LEU A 263 4.22 -14.66 20.03
C LEU A 263 3.95 -16.00 19.34
N CYS A 264 2.71 -16.49 19.38
CA CYS A 264 2.35 -17.83 18.90
C CYS A 264 1.86 -17.84 17.44
N VAL A 265 1.37 -16.71 16.91
CA VAL A 265 0.85 -16.63 15.54
C VAL A 265 1.70 -15.68 14.70
N PHE A 266 1.81 -14.40 15.07
CA PHE A 266 2.46 -13.42 14.18
C PHE A 266 3.97 -13.57 14.11
N ALA A 267 4.66 -13.83 15.21
CA ALA A 267 6.10 -14.04 15.21
C ALA A 267 6.52 -15.23 14.32
N PRO A 268 5.94 -16.44 14.43
CA PRO A 268 6.29 -17.53 13.51
C PRO A 268 5.89 -17.20 12.07
N LEU A 269 4.72 -16.60 11.82
CA LEU A 269 4.29 -16.22 10.48
C LEU A 269 5.18 -15.14 9.84
N ALA A 270 5.72 -14.20 10.62
CA ALA A 270 6.59 -13.12 10.17
C ALA A 270 8.04 -13.58 9.93
N CYS A 271 8.48 -14.62 10.64
CA CYS A 271 9.82 -15.18 10.51
C CYS A 271 10.03 -15.96 9.21
N PHE A 272 8.96 -16.34 8.49
CA PHE A 272 9.10 -16.94 7.17
C PHE A 272 9.79 -15.94 6.22
N LYS A 273 10.97 -16.34 5.72
CA LYS A 273 11.78 -15.51 4.82
C LYS A 273 11.09 -15.31 3.48
N ARG A 274 10.39 -16.33 3.00
CA ARG A 274 9.61 -16.35 1.76
C ARG A 274 8.33 -17.11 2.01
N VAL A 275 7.23 -16.66 1.42
CA VAL A 275 5.92 -17.27 1.63
C VAL A 275 5.66 -18.21 0.44
N ASP A 276 6.34 -19.36 0.43
CA ASP A 276 6.40 -20.26 -0.73
C ASP A 276 5.06 -20.97 -1.05
N SER A 277 4.02 -20.77 -0.23
CA SER A 277 2.64 -21.28 -0.44
C SER A 277 1.57 -20.17 -0.54
N LEU A 278 1.98 -18.93 -0.86
CA LEU A 278 1.11 -17.74 -0.92
C LEU A 278 -0.22 -17.96 -1.63
N ARG A 279 -0.24 -18.72 -2.72
CA ARG A 279 -1.47 -18.93 -3.50
C ARG A 279 -2.56 -19.63 -2.68
N PHE A 280 -2.19 -20.62 -1.87
CA PHE A 280 -3.14 -21.39 -1.07
C PHE A 280 -3.56 -20.61 0.18
N THR A 281 -2.61 -19.93 0.83
CA THR A 281 -2.91 -19.09 2.00
C THR A 281 -3.75 -17.87 1.63
N SER A 282 -3.46 -17.22 0.49
CA SER A 282 -4.25 -16.10 -0.04
C SER A 282 -5.64 -16.57 -0.49
N ALA A 283 -5.75 -17.70 -1.20
CA ALA A 283 -7.05 -18.26 -1.58
C ALA A 283 -7.89 -18.62 -0.36
N ALA A 284 -7.30 -19.27 0.65
CA ALA A 284 -7.96 -19.57 1.92
C ALA A 284 -8.41 -18.31 2.66
N SER A 285 -7.57 -17.27 2.68
CA SER A 285 -7.91 -15.97 3.27
C SER A 285 -9.11 -15.33 2.56
N VAL A 286 -9.11 -15.26 1.23
CA VAL A 286 -10.25 -14.73 0.47
C VAL A 286 -11.51 -15.57 0.69
N ALA A 287 -11.38 -16.90 0.76
CA ALA A 287 -12.52 -17.78 1.04
C ALA A 287 -13.12 -17.51 2.42
N LEU A 288 -12.31 -17.29 3.46
CA LEU A 288 -12.77 -16.92 4.79
C LEU A 288 -13.49 -15.56 4.81
N ALA A 289 -13.00 -14.57 4.05
CA ALA A 289 -13.71 -13.31 3.88
C ALA A 289 -15.07 -13.50 3.20
N VAL A 290 -15.15 -14.35 2.17
CA VAL A 290 -16.43 -14.69 1.52
C VAL A 290 -17.37 -15.41 2.49
N VAL A 291 -16.87 -16.32 3.33
CA VAL A 291 -17.67 -16.95 4.39
C VAL A 291 -18.25 -15.90 5.34
N PHE A 292 -17.43 -14.97 5.82
CA PHE A 292 -17.88 -13.84 6.63
C PHE A 292 -19.03 -13.06 5.95
N VAL A 293 -18.89 -12.74 4.66
CA VAL A 293 -19.93 -12.03 3.89
C VAL A 293 -21.21 -12.85 3.75
N VAL A 294 -21.10 -14.12 3.39
CA VAL A 294 -22.25 -15.02 3.19
C VAL A 294 -23.01 -15.22 4.49
N LEU A 295 -22.32 -15.41 5.62
CA LEU A 295 -22.95 -15.52 6.93
C LEU A 295 -23.66 -14.23 7.32
N THR A 296 -23.00 -13.07 7.16
CA THR A 296 -23.59 -11.75 7.44
C THR A 296 -24.84 -11.51 6.58
N ALA A 297 -24.75 -11.79 5.28
CA ALA A 297 -25.86 -11.68 4.35
C ALA A 297 -27.02 -12.63 4.71
N GLY A 298 -26.71 -13.87 5.06
CA GLY A 298 -27.70 -14.86 5.47
C GLY A 298 -28.48 -14.43 6.72
N ILE A 299 -27.78 -13.91 7.74
CA ILE A 299 -28.39 -13.37 8.96
C ILE A 299 -29.31 -12.18 8.61
N ALA A 300 -28.81 -11.24 7.80
CA ALA A 300 -29.57 -10.06 7.39
C ALA A 300 -30.81 -10.43 6.57
N ILE A 301 -30.70 -11.30 5.57
CA ILE A 301 -31.83 -11.78 4.75
C ILE A 301 -32.87 -12.48 5.63
N PHE A 302 -32.45 -13.32 6.58
CA PHE A 302 -33.37 -14.00 7.49
C PHE A 302 -34.17 -13.03 8.36
N LYS A 303 -33.51 -12.02 8.94
CA LYS A 303 -34.19 -11.00 9.74
C LYS A 303 -35.08 -10.10 8.87
N LEU A 304 -34.66 -9.79 7.64
CA LEU A 304 -35.47 -9.04 6.67
C LEU A 304 -36.74 -9.80 6.32
N ALA A 305 -36.64 -11.11 6.03
CA ALA A 305 -37.79 -11.96 5.72
C ALA A 305 -38.80 -12.07 6.86
N ARG A 306 -38.34 -11.86 8.11
CA ARG A 306 -39.21 -11.81 9.31
C ARG A 306 -39.73 -10.41 9.63
N GLY A 307 -39.41 -9.39 8.82
CA GLY A 307 -39.80 -8.01 9.09
C GLY A 307 -39.16 -7.42 10.34
N GLN A 308 -38.03 -7.97 10.80
CA GLN A 308 -37.34 -7.54 12.03
C GLN A 308 -36.30 -6.45 11.79
N ILE A 309 -36.12 -6.04 10.53
CA ILE A 309 -35.15 -5.01 10.15
C ILE A 309 -35.91 -3.68 9.92
N PRO A 310 -35.61 -2.63 10.69
CA PRO A 310 -36.15 -1.31 10.41
C PRO A 310 -35.58 -0.78 9.08
N MET A 311 -36.32 0.10 8.41
CA MET A 311 -35.85 0.70 7.17
C MET A 311 -34.54 1.47 7.42
N PRO A 312 -33.42 1.09 6.76
CA PRO A 312 -32.14 1.76 6.98
C PRO A 312 -32.18 3.18 6.41
N GLN A 313 -31.28 4.04 6.89
CA GLN A 313 -31.12 5.38 6.33
C GLN A 313 -30.55 5.31 4.91
N LEU A 314 -31.35 5.69 3.91
CA LEU A 314 -30.92 5.69 2.50
C LEU A 314 -29.95 6.83 2.19
N PHE A 315 -30.16 7.99 2.80
CA PHE A 315 -29.43 9.23 2.60
C PHE A 315 -28.87 9.74 3.94
N PRO A 316 -27.79 10.54 3.92
CA PRO A 316 -27.16 11.02 5.14
C PRO A 316 -28.09 11.99 5.87
N ASP A 317 -28.07 11.90 7.19
CA ASP A 317 -28.83 12.79 8.04
C ASP A 317 -28.13 14.15 8.19
N VAL A 318 -28.42 15.07 7.26
CA VAL A 318 -27.78 16.39 7.18
C VAL A 318 -28.72 17.44 7.75
N HIS A 319 -28.52 17.78 9.01
CA HIS A 319 -29.28 18.84 9.69
C HIS A 319 -28.52 20.15 9.80
N ASP A 320 -27.18 20.09 9.93
CA ASP A 320 -26.34 21.26 10.16
C ASP A 320 -25.07 21.27 9.29
N TRP A 321 -24.44 22.44 9.16
CA TRP A 321 -23.16 22.60 8.47
C TRP A 321 -22.05 21.63 8.95
N PRO A 322 -21.87 21.37 10.26
CA PRO A 322 -20.94 20.36 10.76
C PRO A 322 -21.23 18.94 10.24
N SER A 323 -22.50 18.56 10.05
CA SER A 323 -22.88 17.23 9.56
C SER A 323 -22.39 16.98 8.13
N ILE A 324 -22.33 18.02 7.29
CA ILE A 324 -21.75 17.94 5.94
C ILE A 324 -20.25 17.60 6.02
N TRP A 325 -19.53 18.23 6.94
CA TRP A 325 -18.10 18.01 7.11
C TRP A 325 -17.79 16.59 7.62
N ARG A 326 -18.67 16.02 8.45
CA ARG A 326 -18.54 14.63 8.91
C ARG A 326 -18.58 13.61 7.78
N LEU A 327 -19.28 13.88 6.68
CA LEU A 327 -19.30 12.98 5.50
C LEU A 327 -17.89 12.70 4.97
N PHE A 328 -16.98 13.67 5.06
CA PHE A 328 -15.60 13.52 4.58
C PHE A 328 -14.73 12.64 5.47
N THR A 329 -15.14 12.37 6.73
CA THR A 329 -14.42 11.44 7.62
C THR A 329 -14.43 10.00 7.09
N ALA A 330 -15.39 9.65 6.24
CA ALA A 330 -15.45 8.35 5.58
C ALA A 330 -14.49 8.23 4.38
N ALA A 331 -14.02 9.35 3.82
CA ALA A 331 -13.15 9.32 2.63
C ALA A 331 -11.80 8.65 2.93
N PRO A 332 -11.05 9.00 3.99
CA PRO A 332 -9.83 8.28 4.38
C PRO A 332 -10.03 6.77 4.53
N VAL A 333 -11.14 6.35 5.15
CA VAL A 333 -11.47 4.93 5.35
C VAL A 333 -11.63 4.20 4.01
N LEU A 334 -12.37 4.80 3.06
CA LEU A 334 -12.55 4.23 1.71
C LEU A 334 -11.23 4.15 0.93
N VAL A 335 -10.36 5.16 1.07
CA VAL A 335 -9.04 5.12 0.42
C VAL A 335 -8.16 4.04 1.01
N THR A 336 -8.14 3.90 2.34
CA THR A 336 -7.38 2.84 3.01
C THR A 336 -7.95 1.46 2.68
N ALA A 337 -9.25 1.32 2.46
CA ALA A 337 -9.83 0.03 2.06
C ALA A 337 -9.30 -0.45 0.69
N TYR A 338 -9.12 0.46 -0.28
CA TYR A 338 -8.67 0.09 -1.62
C TYR A 338 -7.16 0.16 -1.85
N ILE A 339 -6.35 0.47 -0.83
CA ILE A 339 -4.91 0.61 -1.03
C ILE A 339 -4.22 -0.74 -1.26
N CYS A 340 -3.65 -0.91 -2.45
CA CYS A 340 -2.86 -2.10 -2.80
C CYS A 340 -1.63 -1.80 -3.66
N HIS A 341 -1.38 -0.51 -3.99
CA HIS A 341 -0.35 -0.07 -4.93
C HIS A 341 1.05 -0.55 -4.60
N TYR A 342 1.38 -0.68 -3.32
CA TYR A 342 2.69 -1.17 -2.87
C TYR A 342 2.93 -2.66 -3.17
N ASN A 343 1.87 -3.43 -3.40
CA ASN A 343 1.95 -4.86 -3.73
C ASN A 343 1.82 -5.14 -5.24
N VAL A 344 1.47 -4.12 -6.05
CA VAL A 344 1.29 -4.29 -7.51
C VAL A 344 2.60 -4.68 -8.20
N HIS A 345 3.72 -3.99 -7.92
CA HIS A 345 5.01 -4.32 -8.57
C HIS A 345 5.60 -5.67 -8.15
N PRO A 346 5.60 -6.07 -6.86
CA PRO A 346 5.98 -7.43 -6.47
C PRO A 346 5.21 -8.49 -7.26
N ILE A 347 3.88 -8.42 -7.28
CA ILE A 347 3.02 -9.34 -8.04
C ILE A 347 3.34 -9.28 -9.54
N TYR A 348 3.53 -8.09 -10.10
CA TYR A 348 3.90 -7.91 -11.51
C TYR A 348 5.20 -8.64 -11.88
N ASN A 349 6.20 -8.60 -11.01
CA ASN A 349 7.52 -9.20 -11.27
C ASN A 349 7.52 -10.73 -11.20
N GLU A 350 6.48 -11.33 -10.63
CA GLU A 350 6.32 -12.78 -10.48
C GLU A 350 5.45 -13.41 -11.55
N LEU A 351 4.67 -12.62 -12.26
CA LEU A 351 3.75 -13.12 -13.27
C LEU A 351 4.50 -13.85 -14.39
N LYS A 352 3.95 -15.01 -14.79
CA LYS A 352 4.40 -15.70 -16.02
C LYS A 352 4.26 -14.80 -17.24
N ASP A 353 3.13 -14.10 -17.32
CA ASP A 353 2.81 -13.17 -18.40
C ASP A 353 2.51 -11.78 -17.81
N SER A 354 3.49 -10.89 -17.93
CA SER A 354 3.41 -9.51 -17.45
C SER A 354 2.30 -8.68 -18.12
N LEU A 355 1.76 -9.11 -19.28
CA LEU A 355 0.64 -8.44 -19.93
C LEU A 355 -0.66 -8.61 -19.14
N GLN A 356 -0.75 -9.64 -18.29
CA GLN A 356 -1.94 -9.97 -17.51
C GLN A 356 -2.13 -9.11 -16.25
N ILE A 357 -1.20 -8.22 -15.91
CA ILE A 357 -1.32 -7.40 -14.70
C ILE A 357 -2.59 -6.54 -14.69
N ARG A 358 -3.00 -6.00 -15.85
CA ARG A 358 -4.22 -5.19 -15.97
C ARG A 358 -5.48 -6.00 -15.69
N PRO A 359 -5.74 -7.15 -16.35
CA PRO A 359 -6.89 -7.97 -16.01
C PRO A 359 -6.81 -8.52 -14.58
N ILE A 360 -5.63 -8.81 -14.03
CA ILE A 360 -5.48 -9.24 -12.63
C ILE A 360 -5.96 -8.15 -11.67
N VAL A 361 -5.50 -6.91 -11.85
CA VAL A 361 -5.90 -5.77 -11.03
C VAL A 361 -7.41 -5.55 -11.13
N ARG A 362 -7.97 -5.55 -12.34
CA ARG A 362 -9.42 -5.35 -12.54
C ARG A 362 -10.25 -6.45 -11.93
N THR A 363 -9.89 -7.72 -12.14
CA THR A 363 -10.60 -8.86 -11.54
C THR A 363 -10.52 -8.82 -10.01
N SER A 364 -9.36 -8.45 -9.45
CA SER A 364 -9.19 -8.31 -8.00
C SER A 364 -10.05 -7.18 -7.44
N LEU A 365 -10.05 -6.01 -8.09
CA LEU A 365 -10.88 -4.86 -7.69
C LEU A 365 -12.37 -5.18 -7.80
N LEU A 366 -12.81 -5.88 -8.84
CA LEU A 366 -14.20 -6.33 -9.00
C LEU A 366 -14.61 -7.30 -7.88
N LEU A 367 -13.77 -8.30 -7.60
CA LEU A 367 -14.00 -9.26 -6.52
C LEU A 367 -14.09 -8.56 -5.15
N CYS A 368 -13.15 -7.67 -4.85
CA CYS A 368 -13.14 -6.92 -3.59
C CYS A 368 -14.31 -5.95 -3.49
N SER A 369 -14.69 -5.28 -4.58
CA SER A 369 -15.85 -4.38 -4.59
C SER A 369 -17.15 -5.14 -4.36
N ALA A 370 -17.30 -6.35 -4.90
CA ALA A 370 -18.46 -7.19 -4.62
C ALA A 370 -18.54 -7.57 -3.13
N VAL A 371 -17.41 -7.98 -2.54
CA VAL A 371 -17.29 -8.25 -1.10
C VAL A 371 -17.67 -7.01 -0.29
N TYR A 372 -17.10 -5.85 -0.61
CA TYR A 372 -17.32 -4.59 0.08
C TYR A 372 -18.75 -4.08 -0.01
N ILE A 373 -19.35 -4.07 -1.19
CA ILE A 373 -20.76 -3.68 -1.40
C ILE A 373 -21.67 -4.59 -0.59
N THR A 374 -21.45 -5.91 -0.65
CA THR A 374 -22.28 -6.89 0.03
C THR A 374 -22.17 -6.77 1.55
N THR A 375 -20.95 -6.66 2.09
CA THR A 375 -20.72 -6.44 3.52
C THR A 375 -21.30 -5.11 3.99
N SER A 376 -21.08 -4.03 3.25
CA SER A 376 -21.57 -2.71 3.65
C SER A 376 -23.09 -2.67 3.65
N PHE A 377 -23.71 -3.23 2.61
CA PHE A 377 -25.16 -3.30 2.49
C PHE A 377 -25.77 -4.15 3.61
N PHE A 378 -25.36 -5.41 3.75
CA PHE A 378 -25.96 -6.30 4.75
C PHE A 378 -25.55 -5.98 6.18
N GLY A 379 -24.32 -5.53 6.41
CA GLY A 379 -23.85 -5.09 7.72
C GLY A 379 -24.63 -3.87 8.20
N PHE A 380 -24.78 -2.84 7.35
CA PHE A 380 -25.59 -1.67 7.69
C PHE A 380 -27.08 -2.00 7.79
N LEU A 381 -27.61 -2.90 6.95
CA LEU A 381 -28.99 -3.36 7.04
C LEU A 381 -29.26 -4.07 8.38
N LEU A 382 -28.30 -4.81 8.92
CA LEU A 382 -28.45 -5.58 10.16
C LEU A 382 -28.47 -4.70 11.41
N PHE A 383 -27.66 -3.62 11.43
CA PHE A 383 -27.43 -2.81 12.64
C PHE A 383 -27.90 -1.35 12.54
N GLY A 384 -28.07 -0.82 11.33
CA GLY A 384 -28.51 0.56 11.08
C GLY A 384 -27.66 1.58 11.84
N ASP A 385 -28.32 2.47 12.58
CA ASP A 385 -27.67 3.52 13.37
C ASP A 385 -26.84 2.97 14.54
N SER A 386 -27.06 1.71 14.93
CA SER A 386 -26.28 1.02 15.96
C SER A 386 -24.99 0.38 15.43
N THR A 387 -24.68 0.54 14.13
CA THR A 387 -23.41 0.07 13.55
C THR A 387 -22.23 0.72 14.28
N LEU A 388 -21.31 -0.11 14.77
CA LEU A 388 -20.06 0.27 15.42
C LEU A 388 -18.95 0.42 14.38
N ASP A 389 -17.88 1.12 14.75
CA ASP A 389 -16.71 1.34 13.90
C ASP A 389 -16.06 0.00 13.49
N ASP A 390 -16.03 -0.96 14.42
CA ASP A 390 -15.80 -2.38 14.14
C ASP A 390 -17.14 -3.13 14.13
N VAL A 391 -17.64 -3.46 12.93
CA VAL A 391 -18.90 -4.19 12.78
C VAL A 391 -18.90 -5.56 13.46
N LEU A 392 -17.73 -6.17 13.72
CA LEU A 392 -17.67 -7.46 14.41
C LEU A 392 -18.05 -7.37 15.88
N ALA A 393 -17.85 -6.21 16.50
CA ALA A 393 -18.29 -5.97 17.86
C ALA A 393 -19.83 -5.99 17.97
N ASN A 394 -20.57 -5.70 16.89
CA ASN A 394 -22.03 -5.81 16.88
C ASN A 394 -22.56 -7.26 16.90
N PHE A 395 -21.71 -8.26 16.61
CA PHE A 395 -22.07 -9.68 16.66
C PHE A 395 -21.85 -10.30 18.06
N ASP A 396 -21.62 -9.50 19.10
CA ASP A 396 -21.42 -9.98 20.46
C ASP A 396 -22.71 -10.47 21.16
N SER A 397 -23.88 -10.13 20.61
CA SER A 397 -25.17 -10.27 21.27
C SER A 397 -26.19 -11.04 20.42
N ASN A 398 -27.23 -11.57 21.09
CA ASN A 398 -28.23 -12.40 20.42
C ASN A 398 -29.06 -11.57 19.42
N LEU A 399 -28.96 -11.94 18.13
CA LEU A 399 -29.62 -11.23 17.03
C LEU A 399 -31.09 -11.65 16.83
N GLY A 400 -31.65 -12.52 17.68
CA GLY A 400 -33.05 -12.96 17.58
C GLY A 400 -33.30 -14.02 16.52
N ILE A 401 -32.25 -14.72 16.09
CA ILE A 401 -32.29 -15.80 15.10
C ILE A 401 -32.00 -17.16 15.77
N PRO A 402 -32.49 -18.28 15.21
CA PRO A 402 -32.09 -19.62 15.65
C PRO A 402 -30.57 -19.77 15.56
N TYR A 403 -29.95 -20.35 16.60
CA TYR A 403 -28.50 -20.54 16.68
C TYR A 403 -27.68 -19.24 16.54
N SER A 404 -28.21 -18.09 16.97
CA SER A 404 -27.53 -16.79 16.83
C SER A 404 -26.09 -16.80 17.34
N SER A 405 -25.82 -17.38 18.52
CA SER A 405 -24.47 -17.43 19.08
C SER A 405 -23.48 -18.14 18.15
N PHE A 406 -23.90 -19.27 17.56
CA PHE A 406 -23.05 -20.03 16.64
C PHE A 406 -22.73 -19.24 15.37
N PHE A 407 -23.73 -18.61 14.75
CA PHE A 407 -23.52 -17.82 13.54
C PHE A 407 -22.68 -16.57 13.80
N ASN A 408 -22.93 -15.89 14.92
CA ASN A 408 -22.15 -14.74 15.35
C ASN A 408 -20.67 -15.11 15.57
N ASP A 409 -20.41 -16.19 16.31
CA ASP A 409 -19.05 -16.67 16.54
C ASP A 409 -18.39 -17.11 15.23
N ALA A 410 -19.13 -17.75 14.32
CA ALA A 410 -18.62 -18.11 13.00
C ALA A 410 -18.24 -16.89 12.14
N VAL A 411 -19.06 -15.82 12.15
CA VAL A 411 -18.75 -14.54 11.50
C VAL A 411 -17.46 -13.94 12.08
N ARG A 412 -17.35 -13.88 13.41
CA ARG A 412 -16.20 -13.32 14.13
C ARG A 412 -14.91 -14.12 13.91
N VAL A 413 -14.96 -15.44 14.12
CA VAL A 413 -13.80 -16.34 14.02
C VAL A 413 -13.32 -16.47 12.58
N SER A 414 -14.22 -16.57 11.59
CA SER A 414 -13.82 -16.64 10.18
C SER A 414 -13.03 -15.42 9.75
N TYR A 415 -13.42 -14.23 10.21
CA TYR A 415 -12.70 -13.00 9.88
C TYR A 415 -11.39 -12.83 10.67
N VAL A 416 -11.34 -13.22 11.94
CA VAL A 416 -10.07 -13.26 12.70
C VAL A 416 -9.05 -14.17 12.00
N LEU A 417 -9.49 -15.35 11.55
CA LEU A 417 -8.64 -16.27 10.80
C LEU A 417 -8.21 -15.68 9.44
N HIS A 418 -9.13 -14.98 8.75
CA HIS A 418 -8.80 -14.22 7.53
C HIS A 418 -7.64 -13.25 7.78
N LEU A 419 -7.74 -12.41 8.81
CA LEU A 419 -6.71 -11.42 9.17
C LEU A 419 -5.37 -12.07 9.54
N MET A 420 -5.39 -13.19 10.27
CA MET A 420 -4.17 -13.94 10.58
C MET A 420 -3.43 -14.41 9.32
N LEU A 421 -4.18 -14.80 8.28
CA LEU A 421 -3.60 -15.21 6.99
C LEU A 421 -3.17 -14.02 6.12
N VAL A 422 -3.79 -12.84 6.27
CA VAL A 422 -3.37 -11.61 5.55
C VAL A 422 -2.10 -11.01 6.15
N PHE A 423 -1.94 -11.09 7.47
CA PHE A 423 -0.82 -10.50 8.20
C PHE A 423 0.57 -10.73 7.57
N PRO A 424 1.01 -11.97 7.24
CA PRO A 424 2.34 -12.19 6.69
C PRO A 424 2.57 -11.51 5.33
N ILE A 425 1.52 -11.35 4.51
CA ILE A 425 1.62 -10.73 3.18
C ILE A 425 1.95 -9.25 3.32
N VAL A 426 1.21 -8.53 4.17
CA VAL A 426 1.42 -7.10 4.38
C VAL A 426 2.68 -6.85 5.21
N PHE A 427 2.98 -7.72 6.19
CA PHE A 427 4.20 -7.64 6.99
C PHE A 427 5.45 -7.83 6.13
N HIS A 428 5.41 -8.72 5.14
CA HIS A 428 6.52 -8.88 4.18
C HIS A 428 6.77 -7.59 3.40
N ALA A 429 5.71 -6.96 2.86
CA ALA A 429 5.84 -5.69 2.16
C ALA A 429 6.35 -4.56 3.08
N LEU A 430 5.88 -4.50 4.33
CA LEU A 430 6.38 -3.57 5.35
C LEU A 430 7.87 -3.75 5.59
N ARG A 431 8.32 -4.99 5.79
CA ARG A 431 9.73 -5.32 6.06
C ARG A 431 10.64 -4.90 4.91
N LEU A 432 10.25 -5.17 3.66
CA LEU A 432 11.02 -4.77 2.48
C LEU A 432 11.14 -3.24 2.33
N ASN A 433 10.04 -2.52 2.53
CA ASN A 433 10.07 -1.05 2.45
C ASN A 433 10.84 -0.42 3.61
N MET A 434 10.79 -1.01 4.80
CA MET A 434 11.59 -0.57 5.95
C MET A 434 13.08 -0.82 5.73
N ASP A 435 13.46 -2.00 5.23
CA ASP A 435 14.87 -2.32 4.93
C ASP A 435 15.42 -1.38 3.86
N GLY A 436 14.67 -1.15 2.77
CA GLY A 436 15.09 -0.24 1.71
C GLY A 436 15.15 1.24 2.13
N LEU A 437 14.48 1.63 3.23
CA LEU A 437 14.53 2.98 3.79
C LEU A 437 15.72 3.17 4.74
N LEU A 438 15.98 2.19 5.61
CA LEU A 438 17.06 2.23 6.61
C LEU A 438 18.43 1.86 6.02
N PHE A 439 18.43 0.94 5.06
CA PHE A 439 19.65 0.35 4.51
C PHE A 439 19.64 0.33 2.97
N PRO A 440 19.55 1.49 2.29
CA PRO A 440 19.42 1.57 0.84
C PRO A 440 20.60 1.00 0.05
N SER A 441 21.79 0.88 0.67
CA SER A 441 23.00 0.33 0.04
C SER A 441 23.43 -1.04 0.59
N ALA A 442 22.60 -1.68 1.42
CA ALA A 442 22.93 -2.97 2.01
C ALA A 442 22.64 -4.14 1.07
N ARG A 443 23.30 -5.28 1.33
CA ARG A 443 23.05 -6.55 0.62
C ARG A 443 21.59 -6.99 0.79
N PRO A 444 21.02 -7.78 -0.15
CA PRO A 444 19.63 -8.23 -0.07
C PRO A 444 19.27 -8.84 1.29
N LEU A 445 18.08 -8.54 1.80
CA LEU A 445 17.63 -8.95 3.14
C LEU A 445 17.62 -10.47 3.33
N SER A 446 17.36 -11.24 2.28
CA SER A 446 17.47 -12.72 2.30
C SER A 446 18.84 -13.25 2.74
N GLY A 447 19.91 -12.50 2.52
CA GLY A 447 21.28 -12.91 2.83
C GLY A 447 21.73 -12.60 4.25
N ASP A 448 21.00 -11.78 5.01
CA ASP A 448 21.38 -11.31 6.34
C ASP A 448 20.31 -11.65 7.39
N ASN A 449 20.42 -12.86 7.94
CA ASN A 449 19.46 -13.39 8.91
C ASN A 449 19.37 -12.55 10.18
N ARG A 450 20.48 -11.92 10.60
CA ARG A 450 20.50 -11.09 11.80
C ARG A 450 19.75 -9.79 11.57
N ARG A 451 20.00 -9.13 10.43
CA ARG A 451 19.25 -7.92 10.04
C ARG A 451 17.77 -8.20 9.88
N LEU A 452 17.42 -9.31 9.20
CA LEU A 452 16.04 -9.74 9.05
C LEU A 452 15.35 -9.98 10.40
N ALA A 453 16.01 -10.68 11.32
CA ALA A 453 15.46 -10.95 12.65
C ALA A 453 15.29 -9.66 13.48
N VAL A 454 16.28 -8.76 13.47
CA VAL A 454 16.22 -7.49 14.21
C VAL A 454 15.12 -6.57 13.67
N VAL A 455 15.04 -6.39 12.35
CA VAL A 455 13.99 -5.57 11.73
C VAL A 455 12.60 -6.17 11.98
N THR A 456 12.47 -7.50 11.88
CA THR A 456 11.20 -8.19 12.15
C THR A 456 10.76 -8.03 13.61
N ALA A 457 11.67 -8.26 14.55
CA ALA A 457 11.39 -8.11 15.98
C ALA A 457 11.04 -6.66 16.35
N ALA A 458 11.79 -5.68 15.83
CA ALA A 458 11.52 -4.26 16.06
C ALA A 458 10.16 -3.84 15.49
N LEU A 459 9.83 -4.24 14.27
CA LEU A 459 8.53 -3.95 13.65
C LEU A 459 7.37 -4.57 14.43
N LEU A 460 7.49 -5.85 14.81
CA LEU A 460 6.47 -6.52 15.63
C LEU A 460 6.29 -5.84 16.98
N ALA A 461 7.38 -5.44 17.64
CA ALA A 461 7.32 -4.72 18.92
C ALA A 461 6.61 -3.37 18.77
N VAL A 462 6.89 -2.60 17.72
CA VAL A 462 6.23 -1.32 17.45
C VAL A 462 4.74 -1.51 17.16
N ILE A 463 4.37 -2.49 16.33
CA ILE A 463 2.98 -2.81 16.01
C ILE A 463 2.22 -3.24 17.26
N PHE A 464 2.80 -4.15 18.05
CA PHE A 464 2.21 -4.63 19.30
C PHE A 464 1.99 -3.49 20.29
N LEU A 465 2.99 -2.63 20.47
CA LEU A 465 2.89 -1.50 21.40
C LEU A 465 1.80 -0.53 20.94
N ALA A 466 1.79 -0.16 19.66
CA ALA A 466 0.79 0.74 19.09
C ALA A 466 -0.64 0.17 19.21
N ALA A 467 -0.84 -1.13 18.99
CA ALA A 467 -2.15 -1.78 19.12
C ALA A 467 -2.71 -1.80 20.55
N ASN A 468 -1.84 -1.75 21.57
CA ASN A 468 -2.26 -1.65 22.97
C ASN A 468 -2.61 -0.20 23.37
N PHE A 469 -2.04 0.80 22.69
CA PHE A 469 -2.31 2.21 23.00
C PHE A 469 -3.42 2.85 22.17
N VAL A 470 -3.70 2.34 20.97
CA VAL A 470 -4.75 2.85 20.09
C VAL A 470 -6.08 2.16 20.43
N PRO A 471 -7.08 2.90 20.96
CA PRO A 471 -8.32 2.31 21.44
C PRO A 471 -9.35 2.05 20.34
N ASN A 472 -9.27 2.75 19.20
CA ASN A 472 -10.28 2.70 18.13
C ASN A 472 -9.61 2.48 16.75
N ILE A 473 -10.18 1.58 15.94
CA ILE A 473 -9.76 1.32 14.57
C ILE A 473 -10.08 2.48 13.61
N TRP A 474 -11.15 3.24 13.88
CA TRP A 474 -11.58 4.38 13.08
C TRP A 474 -10.51 5.48 13.07
N ASP A 475 -10.00 5.84 14.24
CA ASP A 475 -8.91 6.82 14.39
C ASP A 475 -7.66 6.38 13.61
N ALA A 476 -7.33 5.08 13.66
CA ALA A 476 -6.20 4.53 12.92
C ALA A 476 -6.42 4.61 11.40
N PHE A 477 -7.63 4.31 10.90
CA PHE A 477 -7.97 4.45 9.49
C PHE A 477 -8.00 5.91 9.02
N GLN A 478 -8.55 6.82 9.81
CA GLN A 478 -8.54 8.24 9.48
C GLN A 478 -7.11 8.78 9.40
N PHE A 479 -6.26 8.47 10.39
CA PHE A 479 -4.87 8.93 10.39
C PHE A 479 -4.08 8.37 9.21
N THR A 480 -4.10 7.05 9.03
CA THR A 480 -3.33 6.36 7.99
C THR A 480 -3.86 6.71 6.60
N GLY A 481 -5.18 6.75 6.44
CA GLY A 481 -5.87 7.10 5.21
C GLY A 481 -5.61 8.52 4.76
N ALA A 482 -5.79 9.50 5.66
CA ALA A 482 -5.65 10.91 5.32
C ALA A 482 -4.21 11.33 5.04
N THR A 483 -3.23 10.54 5.49
CA THR A 483 -1.80 10.84 5.32
C THR A 483 -1.16 9.92 4.29
N ALA A 484 -0.81 8.70 4.69
CA ALA A 484 0.02 7.78 3.94
C ALA A 484 -0.75 7.10 2.80
N SER A 485 -1.97 6.62 3.05
CA SER A 485 -2.70 5.84 2.04
C SER A 485 -3.03 6.69 0.82
N VAL A 486 -3.53 7.91 1.02
CA VAL A 486 -3.84 8.81 -0.10
C VAL A 486 -2.59 9.23 -0.88
N CYS A 487 -1.44 9.41 -0.21
CA CYS A 487 -0.19 9.68 -0.91
C CYS A 487 0.18 8.54 -1.86
N VAL A 488 0.19 7.31 -1.33
CA VAL A 488 0.55 6.09 -2.04
C VAL A 488 -0.44 5.74 -3.15
N ALA A 489 -1.74 5.93 -2.89
CA ALA A 489 -2.80 5.51 -3.79
C ALA A 489 -3.11 6.53 -4.88
N TYR A 490 -2.98 7.84 -4.66
CA TYR A 490 -3.43 8.85 -5.62
C TYR A 490 -2.39 9.92 -5.95
N ILE A 491 -1.72 10.49 -4.93
CA ILE A 491 -0.82 11.63 -5.16
C ILE A 491 0.45 11.20 -5.91
N PHE A 492 1.09 10.10 -5.53
CA PHE A 492 2.33 9.67 -6.18
C PHE A 492 2.11 9.13 -7.60
N PRO A 493 1.12 8.29 -7.92
CA PRO A 493 0.86 7.86 -9.29
C PRO A 493 0.51 9.04 -10.21
N ALA A 494 -0.29 10.00 -9.70
CA ALA A 494 -0.58 11.24 -10.40
C ALA A 494 0.67 12.11 -10.59
N GLY A 495 1.51 12.24 -9.56
CA GLY A 495 2.76 13.00 -9.61
C GLY A 495 3.73 12.46 -10.65
N ILE A 496 3.92 11.13 -10.71
CA ILE A 496 4.73 10.46 -11.73
C ILE A 496 4.17 10.76 -13.13
N THR A 497 2.84 10.69 -13.29
CA THR A 497 2.14 10.97 -14.55
C THR A 497 2.33 12.42 -15.02
N LEU A 498 2.26 13.39 -14.10
CA LEU A 498 2.42 14.81 -14.41
C LEU A 498 3.87 15.19 -14.69
N ARG A 499 4.83 14.51 -14.05
CA ARG A 499 6.25 14.68 -14.31
C ARG A 499 6.63 14.27 -15.72
N ASP A 500 5.99 13.21 -16.24
CA ASP A 500 6.05 12.75 -17.62
C ASP A 500 7.47 12.74 -18.24
N ARG A 501 8.45 12.21 -17.49
CA ARG A 501 9.87 12.21 -17.92
C ARG A 501 10.09 11.56 -19.29
N HIS A 502 9.24 10.59 -19.62
CA HIS A 502 9.31 9.81 -20.86
C HIS A 502 8.38 10.31 -21.97
N GLY A 503 7.63 11.39 -21.75
CA GLY A 503 6.78 12.02 -22.77
C GLY A 503 5.61 11.16 -23.29
N ILE A 504 5.08 10.26 -22.46
CA ILE A 504 4.02 9.31 -22.83
C ILE A 504 2.62 9.72 -22.35
N ALA A 505 2.51 10.78 -21.53
CA ALA A 505 1.25 11.19 -20.94
C ALA A 505 0.30 11.81 -21.98
N ARG A 506 -0.93 11.30 -22.04
CA ARG A 506 -1.99 11.90 -22.87
C ARG A 506 -2.65 13.06 -22.11
N LYS A 507 -3.37 13.96 -22.82
CA LYS A 507 -4.14 15.05 -22.19
C LYS A 507 -5.12 14.52 -21.14
N ARG A 508 -5.80 13.40 -21.42
CA ARG A 508 -6.71 12.72 -20.49
C ARG A 508 -6.00 12.18 -19.24
N ASP A 509 -4.78 11.67 -19.40
CA ASP A 509 -3.99 11.14 -18.28
C ASP A 509 -3.59 12.29 -17.34
N ARG A 510 -3.21 13.44 -17.90
CA ARG A 510 -2.89 14.66 -17.13
C ARG A 510 -4.11 15.24 -16.42
N SER A 511 -5.27 15.32 -17.10
CA SER A 511 -6.50 15.81 -16.46
C SER A 511 -6.94 14.89 -15.31
N LEU A 512 -6.84 13.58 -15.50
CA LEU A 512 -7.16 12.59 -14.46
C LEU A 512 -6.17 12.68 -13.29
N ALA A 513 -4.87 12.84 -13.55
CA ALA A 513 -3.87 13.04 -12.50
C ALA A 513 -4.11 14.30 -11.66
N VAL A 514 -4.42 15.44 -12.31
CA VAL A 514 -4.78 16.68 -11.60
C VAL A 514 -6.04 16.48 -10.76
N PHE A 515 -7.07 15.86 -11.33
CA PHE A 515 -8.32 15.56 -10.62
C PHE A 515 -8.06 14.70 -9.37
N MET A 516 -7.28 13.63 -9.47
CA MET A 516 -6.95 12.77 -8.33
C MET A 516 -6.19 13.52 -7.23
N ILE A 517 -5.24 14.39 -7.58
CA ILE A 517 -4.50 15.20 -6.58
C ILE A 517 -5.44 16.18 -5.89
N VAL A 518 -6.28 16.90 -6.64
CA VAL A 518 -7.21 17.87 -6.05
C VAL A 518 -8.20 17.16 -5.13
N LEU A 519 -8.79 16.06 -5.59
CA LEU A 519 -9.72 15.26 -4.79
C LEU A 519 -9.05 14.74 -3.51
N ALA A 520 -7.84 14.18 -3.62
CA ALA A 520 -7.04 13.69 -2.49
C ALA A 520 -6.75 14.79 -1.47
N VAL A 521 -6.26 15.95 -1.91
CA VAL A 521 -5.90 17.05 -1.02
C VAL A 521 -7.13 17.63 -0.34
N VAL A 522 -8.21 17.87 -1.09
CA VAL A 522 -9.45 18.44 -0.55
C VAL A 522 -10.10 17.47 0.43
N ALA A 523 -10.29 16.21 0.06
CA ALA A 523 -10.94 15.22 0.92
C ALA A 523 -10.19 15.06 2.26
N ASN A 524 -8.86 15.02 2.23
CA ASN A 524 -8.06 14.89 3.45
C ASN A 524 -7.97 16.16 4.27
N ALA A 525 -7.88 17.34 3.63
CA ALA A 525 -7.93 18.62 4.34
C ALA A 525 -9.20 18.71 5.19
N VAL A 526 -10.32 18.33 4.57
CA VAL A 526 -11.63 18.37 5.17
C VAL A 526 -11.78 17.27 6.22
N ALA A 527 -11.29 16.06 5.97
CA ALA A 527 -11.33 14.98 6.95
C ALA A 527 -10.54 15.33 8.22
N VAL A 528 -9.30 15.83 8.07
CA VAL A 528 -8.46 16.24 9.21
C VAL A 528 -9.08 17.41 9.97
N TYR A 529 -9.66 18.38 9.24
CA TYR A 529 -10.39 19.47 9.87
C TYR A 529 -11.61 18.95 10.63
N SER A 530 -12.45 18.13 10.01
CA SER A 530 -13.65 17.58 10.66
C SER A 530 -13.32 16.78 11.92
N ASP A 531 -12.21 16.04 11.91
CA ASP A 531 -11.76 15.23 13.04
C ASP A 531 -11.20 16.09 14.19
N ALA A 532 -10.48 17.17 13.86
CA ALA A 532 -9.93 18.09 14.85
C ALA A 532 -10.99 18.90 15.61
N PHE A 533 -12.17 19.08 15.00
CA PHE A 533 -13.26 19.91 15.53
C PHE A 533 -14.51 19.12 15.97
N SER A 534 -14.48 17.78 15.89
CA SER A 534 -15.44 16.87 16.52
C SER A 534 -15.03 16.47 17.92
#